data_AF-A0A0B8NP80-F1
#
_entry.id   AF-A0A0B8NP80-F1
#
_cell.length_a   1.000
_cell.length_b   1.000
_cell.length_c   1.000
_cell.angle_alpha   90.00
_cell.angle_beta   90.00
_cell.angle_gamma   90.00
#
_symmetry.space_group_name_H-M   'P 1'
#
loop_
_entity.id
_entity.type
_entity.pdbx_description
1 polymer ?
#
loop_
_entity_poly.entity_id
_entity_poly.type
_entity_poly.pdbx_seq_one_letter_code
_entity_poly.pdbx_strand_id
1 'polypeptide(L)'
;MKDSDKKLNSSRRRFLRDATRTAVGVGSLATFLGIQSKQSNAQDTGVPIRPPGALKAGDFESACLRCGLCVQACPYDTLKLATLLSKSAAGTPYFTARDIPCEMCEDIPCVVACPSGALDHSLTNIDDARMGTAVLIDHETCLNYQGYVAMSATVSVHLSIKQLPSNTCATTVLAITLR
;
A
#
# COMPACT_ATOMS: atom_id res chain seq x y z
N MET A 1 16.96 60.96 36.07
CA MET A 1 16.32 59.63 36.29
C MET A 1 15.53 59.09 35.08
N LYS A 2 14.97 59.91 34.17
CA LYS A 2 14.05 59.47 33.08
C LYS A 2 14.68 58.65 31.94
N ASP A 3 15.99 58.78 31.70
CA ASP A 3 16.65 58.14 30.54
C ASP A 3 16.93 56.63 30.71
N SER A 4 17.12 56.16 31.95
CA SER A 4 17.43 54.74 32.23
C SER A 4 16.21 53.83 32.00
N ASP A 5 15.00 54.29 32.35
CA ASP A 5 13.75 53.54 32.13
C ASP A 5 13.42 53.35 30.65
N LYS A 6 13.73 54.37 29.82
CA LYS A 6 13.50 54.30 28.36
C LYS A 6 14.43 53.29 27.68
N LYS A 7 15.69 53.19 28.15
CA LYS A 7 16.66 52.18 27.67
C LYS A 7 16.27 50.76 28.06
N LEU A 8 15.76 50.55 29.28
CA LEU A 8 15.29 49.24 29.75
C LEU A 8 14.07 48.73 28.94
N ASN A 9 13.12 49.60 28.62
CA ASN A 9 11.94 49.23 27.82
C ASN A 9 12.32 48.83 26.37
N SER A 10 13.20 49.60 25.73
CA SER A 10 13.74 49.30 24.39
C SER A 10 14.45 47.94 24.33
N SER A 11 15.29 47.65 25.34
CA SER A 11 16.07 46.41 25.40
C SER A 11 15.19 45.17 25.63
N ARG A 12 14.18 45.26 26.51
CA ARG A 12 13.20 44.18 26.74
C ARG A 12 12.38 43.88 25.50
N ARG A 13 11.97 44.91 24.75
CA ARG A 13 11.20 44.75 23.50
C ARG A 13 12.02 44.11 22.39
N ARG A 14 13.33 44.37 22.36
CA ARG A 14 14.27 43.75 21.41
C ARG A 14 14.48 42.28 21.72
N PHE A 15 14.72 41.95 23.00
CA PHE A 15 14.86 40.56 23.46
C PHE A 15 13.62 39.72 23.18
N LEU A 16 12.42 40.23 23.46
CA LEU A 16 11.17 39.53 23.17
C LEU A 16 10.95 39.32 21.67
N ARG A 17 11.31 40.29 20.82
CA ARG A 17 11.24 40.15 19.35
C ARG A 17 12.21 39.09 18.83
N ASP A 18 13.43 39.06 19.32
CA ASP A 18 14.43 38.09 18.88
C ASP A 18 14.07 36.68 19.36
N ALA A 19 13.61 36.54 20.61
CA ALA A 19 13.11 35.26 21.14
C ALA A 19 11.91 34.72 20.35
N THR A 20 10.99 35.61 19.95
CA THR A 20 9.82 35.22 19.14
C THR A 20 10.26 34.76 17.74
N ARG A 21 11.22 35.46 17.11
CA ARG A 21 11.75 35.07 15.79
C ARG A 21 12.47 33.73 15.81
N THR A 22 13.28 33.47 16.84
CA THR A 22 13.98 32.19 16.98
C THR A 22 13.02 31.05 17.31
N ALA A 23 12.03 31.27 18.18
CA ALA A 23 11.04 30.26 18.52
C ALA A 23 10.18 29.87 17.30
N VAL A 24 9.73 30.84 16.51
CA VAL A 24 8.97 30.58 15.28
C VAL A 24 9.83 29.91 14.22
N GLY A 25 11.07 30.39 14.02
CA GLY A 25 11.99 29.82 13.03
C GLY A 25 12.37 28.36 13.32
N VAL A 26 12.75 28.05 14.57
CA VAL A 26 13.12 26.68 14.95
C VAL A 26 11.87 25.79 15.05
N GLY A 27 10.76 26.31 15.58
CA GLY A 27 9.50 25.56 15.71
C GLY A 27 8.90 25.16 14.36
N SER A 28 8.94 26.06 13.36
CA SER A 28 8.46 25.74 12.01
C SER A 28 9.33 24.70 11.31
N LEU A 29 10.67 24.79 11.43
CA LEU A 29 11.58 23.82 10.86
C LEU A 29 11.43 22.42 11.51
N ALA A 30 11.31 22.38 12.84
CA ALA A 30 11.10 21.14 13.60
C ALA A 30 9.75 20.49 13.27
N THR A 31 8.69 21.29 13.10
CA THR A 31 7.37 20.79 12.71
C THR A 31 7.39 20.22 11.28
N PHE A 32 8.05 20.89 10.34
CA PHE A 32 8.17 20.44 8.96
C PHE A 32 8.90 19.09 8.86
N LEU A 33 10.04 18.95 9.56
CA LEU A 33 10.78 17.68 9.61
C LEU A 33 10.01 16.59 10.36
N GLY A 34 9.27 16.95 11.42
CA GLY A 34 8.42 16.04 12.18
C GLY A 34 7.28 15.43 11.34
N ILE A 35 6.67 16.22 10.46
CA ILE A 35 5.60 15.75 9.56
C ILE A 35 6.15 14.72 8.54
N GLN A 36 7.34 14.96 7.98
CA GLN A 36 7.98 14.00 7.07
C GLN A 36 8.28 12.66 7.77
N SER A 37 8.65 12.68 9.06
CA SER A 37 9.00 11.45 9.80
C SER A 37 7.81 10.51 10.04
N LYS A 38 6.59 11.06 10.22
CA LYS A 38 5.39 10.24 10.47
C LYS A 38 4.85 9.54 9.23
N GLN A 39 5.25 9.98 8.03
CA GLN A 39 4.87 9.30 6.79
C GLN A 39 5.57 7.95 6.62
N SER A 40 6.66 7.68 7.36
CA SER A 40 7.38 6.41 7.28
C SER A 40 6.73 5.25 8.03
N ASN A 41 5.59 5.44 8.74
CA ASN A 41 4.98 4.39 9.57
C ASN A 41 3.46 4.24 9.46
N ALA A 42 2.81 4.79 8.43
CA ALA A 42 1.36 4.60 8.22
C ALA A 42 1.09 3.39 7.31
N GLN A 43 1.49 2.20 7.75
CA GLN A 43 1.11 0.93 7.12
C GLN A 43 -0.02 0.27 7.92
N ASP A 44 -1.19 0.88 7.95
CA ASP A 44 -2.39 0.16 8.37
C ASP A 44 -3.67 0.81 7.83
N THR A 45 -4.23 0.20 6.79
CA THR A 45 -5.65 0.19 6.41
C THR A 45 -5.72 -0.40 5.00
N GLY A 46 -5.86 -1.71 4.83
CA GLY A 46 -5.98 -2.33 3.50
C GLY A 46 -4.69 -2.30 2.69
N VAL A 47 -3.91 -3.36 2.80
CA VAL A 47 -2.68 -3.56 2.03
C VAL A 47 -3.04 -3.65 0.55
N PRO A 48 -2.56 -2.73 -0.31
CA PRO A 48 -2.78 -2.83 -1.74
C PRO A 48 -2.11 -4.10 -2.26
N ILE A 49 -2.87 -4.89 -3.03
CA ILE A 49 -2.41 -6.19 -3.49
C ILE A 49 -1.51 -5.99 -4.71
N ARG A 50 -0.34 -6.61 -4.70
CA ARG A 50 0.64 -6.54 -5.80
C ARG A 50 0.31 -7.56 -6.91
N PRO A 51 0.77 -7.34 -8.15
CA PRO A 51 0.57 -8.28 -9.26
C PRO A 51 1.16 -9.68 -8.98
N PRO A 52 0.74 -10.72 -9.74
CA PRO A 52 1.35 -12.04 -9.63
C PRO A 52 2.85 -11.99 -9.95
N GLY A 53 3.62 -12.80 -9.22
CA GLY A 53 5.08 -12.86 -9.36
C GLY A 53 5.82 -11.69 -8.72
N ALA A 54 5.16 -10.76 -8.03
CA ALA A 54 5.86 -9.67 -7.35
C ALA A 54 6.86 -10.18 -6.32
N LEU A 55 8.08 -9.64 -6.35
CA LEU A 55 9.08 -9.89 -5.32
C LEU A 55 8.60 -9.45 -3.94
N LYS A 56 9.34 -9.87 -2.91
CA LYS A 56 9.07 -9.49 -1.52
C LYS A 56 9.13 -7.98 -1.34
N ALA A 57 8.43 -7.49 -0.32
CA ALA A 57 8.46 -6.07 0.04
C ALA A 57 9.91 -5.60 0.30
N GLY A 58 10.29 -4.47 -0.28
CA GLY A 58 11.65 -3.93 -0.32
C GLY A 58 12.37 -4.24 -1.63
N ASP A 59 12.43 -5.51 -2.02
CA ASP A 59 13.07 -5.95 -3.28
C ASP A 59 12.23 -5.51 -4.49
N PHE A 60 10.91 -5.59 -4.38
CA PHE A 60 10.00 -5.15 -5.41
C PHE A 60 10.13 -3.64 -5.71
N GLU A 61 10.11 -2.79 -4.68
CA GLU A 61 10.16 -1.33 -4.82
C GLU A 61 11.49 -0.82 -5.39
N SER A 62 12.58 -1.56 -5.12
CA SER A 62 13.91 -1.27 -5.63
C SER A 62 14.13 -1.78 -7.06
N ALA A 63 13.56 -2.93 -7.41
CA ALA A 63 13.62 -3.48 -8.77
C ALA A 63 12.62 -2.81 -9.73
N CYS A 64 11.52 -2.25 -9.24
CA CYS A 64 10.48 -1.67 -10.08
C CYS A 64 10.90 -0.33 -10.69
N LEU A 65 11.00 -0.29 -12.03
CA LEU A 65 11.29 0.93 -12.79
C LEU A 65 10.10 1.87 -12.94
N ARG A 66 8.93 1.51 -12.39
CA ARG A 66 7.69 2.33 -12.46
C ARG A 66 7.28 2.68 -13.90
N CYS A 67 7.57 1.78 -14.84
CA CYS A 67 7.34 1.99 -16.27
C CYS A 67 5.89 1.79 -16.71
N GLY A 68 5.07 1.10 -15.92
CA GLY A 68 3.65 0.84 -16.22
C GLY A 68 3.37 -0.21 -17.29
N LEU A 69 4.39 -0.91 -17.83
CA LEU A 69 4.20 -1.94 -18.86
C LEU A 69 3.31 -3.10 -18.39
N CYS A 70 3.43 -3.51 -17.12
CA CYS A 70 2.55 -4.52 -16.52
C CYS A 70 1.07 -4.09 -16.48
N VAL A 71 0.80 -2.79 -16.30
CA VAL A 71 -0.56 -2.24 -16.31
C VAL A 71 -1.13 -2.29 -17.73
N GLN A 72 -0.33 -1.89 -18.73
CA GLN A 72 -0.74 -1.94 -20.14
C GLN A 72 -0.93 -3.37 -20.66
N ALA A 73 -0.15 -4.32 -20.16
CA ALA A 73 -0.24 -5.73 -20.54
C ALA A 73 -1.42 -6.46 -19.86
N CYS A 74 -2.08 -5.85 -18.87
CA CYS A 74 -3.22 -6.47 -18.19
C CYS A 74 -4.49 -6.33 -19.05
N PRO A 75 -5.08 -7.43 -19.55
CA PRO A 75 -6.24 -7.36 -20.44
C PRO A 75 -7.55 -6.99 -19.73
N TYR A 76 -7.56 -7.03 -18.38
CA TYR A 76 -8.76 -6.82 -17.55
C TYR A 76 -8.75 -5.49 -16.80
N ASP A 77 -7.77 -4.61 -17.06
CA ASP A 77 -7.60 -3.32 -16.35
C ASP A 77 -7.59 -3.46 -14.80
N THR A 78 -7.20 -4.63 -14.31
CA THR A 78 -7.10 -4.94 -12.87
C THR A 78 -6.02 -4.07 -12.22
N LEU A 79 -4.87 -3.93 -12.89
CA LEU A 79 -3.70 -3.25 -12.35
C LEU A 79 -3.78 -1.73 -12.55
N LYS A 80 -3.42 -0.98 -11.52
CA LYS A 80 -3.36 0.49 -11.53
C LYS A 80 -2.03 0.96 -10.96
N LEU A 81 -1.55 2.13 -11.40
CA LEU A 81 -0.35 2.75 -10.84
C LEU A 81 -0.67 3.51 -9.56
N ALA A 82 0.13 3.23 -8.53
CA ALA A 82 0.12 3.90 -7.24
C ALA A 82 0.37 5.41 -7.40
N THR A 83 -0.52 6.24 -6.86
CA THR A 83 -0.32 7.69 -6.74
C THR A 83 0.38 8.03 -5.43
N LEU A 84 0.81 9.29 -5.26
CA LEU A 84 1.42 9.76 -4.01
C LEU A 84 0.49 9.64 -2.78
N LEU A 85 -0.83 9.55 -3.01
CA LEU A 85 -1.84 9.37 -1.96
C LEU A 85 -2.21 7.90 -1.75
N SER A 86 -1.72 7.00 -2.60
CA SER A 86 -1.99 5.58 -2.45
C SER A 86 -1.13 4.95 -1.35
N LYS A 87 -1.58 3.80 -0.86
CA LYS A 87 -0.92 3.07 0.24
C LYS A 87 0.32 2.29 -0.22
N SER A 88 0.44 2.07 -1.52
CA SER A 88 1.59 1.44 -2.17
C SER A 88 2.64 2.49 -2.50
N ALA A 89 3.89 2.05 -2.68
CA ALA A 89 4.94 2.95 -3.11
C ALA A 89 4.57 3.62 -4.44
N ALA A 90 4.65 4.96 -4.50
CA ALA A 90 4.23 5.72 -5.66
C ALA A 90 4.90 5.21 -6.96
N GLY A 91 4.10 5.09 -8.02
CA GLY A 91 4.49 4.56 -9.32
C GLY A 91 4.57 3.04 -9.41
N THR A 92 4.32 2.30 -8.32
CA THR A 92 4.26 0.83 -8.38
C THR A 92 2.87 0.33 -8.76
N PRO A 93 2.76 -0.80 -9.48
CA PRO A 93 1.46 -1.39 -9.81
C PRO A 93 0.80 -2.02 -8.59
N TYR A 94 -0.51 -1.84 -8.46
CA TYR A 94 -1.33 -2.47 -7.44
C TYR A 94 -2.76 -2.72 -7.96
N PHE A 95 -3.53 -3.54 -7.25
CA PHE A 95 -4.96 -3.67 -7.49
C PHE A 95 -5.75 -3.80 -6.18
N THR A 96 -7.05 -3.56 -6.29
CA THR A 96 -8.01 -3.74 -5.19
C THR A 96 -8.90 -4.93 -5.53
N ALA A 97 -8.68 -6.09 -4.89
CA ALA A 97 -9.43 -7.31 -5.17
C ALA A 97 -10.95 -7.19 -5.01
N ARG A 98 -11.42 -6.22 -4.20
CA ARG A 98 -12.86 -5.96 -4.02
C ARG A 98 -13.50 -5.21 -5.19
N ASP A 99 -12.71 -4.47 -5.97
CA ASP A 99 -13.22 -3.65 -7.08
C ASP A 99 -13.14 -4.44 -8.39
N ILE A 100 -11.93 -4.75 -8.81
CA ILE A 100 -11.63 -5.57 -10.00
C ILE A 100 -10.54 -6.54 -9.57
N PRO A 101 -10.86 -7.83 -9.42
CA PRO A 101 -9.89 -8.83 -9.02
C PRO A 101 -8.95 -9.24 -10.18
N CYS A 102 -7.93 -10.02 -9.86
CA CYS A 102 -7.04 -10.59 -10.86
C CYS A 102 -7.68 -11.86 -11.44
N GLU A 103 -7.82 -11.92 -12.76
CA GLU A 103 -8.41 -13.10 -13.45
C GLU A 103 -7.43 -14.27 -13.61
N MET A 104 -6.25 -14.22 -12.98
CA MET A 104 -5.27 -15.31 -12.98
C MET A 104 -4.98 -15.87 -14.38
N CYS A 105 -4.63 -14.99 -15.32
CA CYS A 105 -4.33 -15.35 -16.71
C CYS A 105 -3.24 -16.43 -16.79
N GLU A 106 -3.47 -17.49 -17.58
CA GLU A 106 -2.53 -18.62 -17.73
C GLU A 106 -1.17 -18.21 -18.33
N ASP A 107 -1.18 -17.23 -19.21
CA ASP A 107 -0.02 -16.69 -19.92
C ASP A 107 0.71 -15.58 -19.14
N ILE A 108 0.15 -15.14 -18.01
CA ILE A 108 0.71 -14.14 -17.08
C ILE A 108 1.37 -12.94 -17.80
N PRO A 109 0.63 -12.21 -18.66
CA PRO A 109 1.21 -11.22 -19.56
C PRO A 109 1.88 -10.05 -18.81
N CYS A 110 1.43 -9.77 -17.59
CA CYS A 110 2.03 -8.75 -16.72
C CYS A 110 3.47 -9.09 -16.30
N VAL A 111 3.80 -10.37 -16.06
CA VAL A 111 5.15 -10.84 -15.74
C VAL A 111 6.03 -10.78 -16.98
N VAL A 112 5.54 -11.28 -18.12
CA VAL A 112 6.26 -11.27 -19.40
C VAL A 112 6.63 -9.85 -19.84
N ALA A 113 5.75 -8.89 -19.62
CA ALA A 113 5.97 -7.49 -19.98
C ALA A 113 6.92 -6.75 -19.02
N CYS A 114 7.33 -7.32 -17.89
CA CYS A 114 8.19 -6.66 -16.92
C CYS A 114 9.66 -6.66 -17.39
N PRO A 115 10.28 -5.52 -17.73
CA PRO A 115 11.67 -5.53 -18.19
C PRO A 115 12.68 -5.61 -17.05
N SER A 116 12.27 -5.26 -15.82
CA SER A 116 13.20 -5.02 -14.71
C SER A 116 13.36 -6.22 -13.76
N GLY A 117 12.59 -7.29 -13.97
CA GLY A 117 12.57 -8.43 -13.05
C GLY A 117 11.95 -8.12 -11.68
N ALA A 118 11.20 -7.01 -11.56
CA ALA A 118 10.42 -6.73 -10.35
C ALA A 118 9.30 -7.77 -10.16
N LEU A 119 8.86 -8.38 -11.26
CA LEU A 119 8.04 -9.58 -11.26
C LEU A 119 8.94 -10.76 -11.67
N ASP A 120 8.81 -11.87 -10.95
CA ASP A 120 9.61 -13.07 -11.13
C ASP A 120 9.23 -13.80 -12.42
N HIS A 121 10.13 -13.77 -13.41
CA HIS A 121 9.95 -14.45 -14.70
C HIS A 121 10.03 -15.98 -14.60
N SER A 122 10.47 -16.52 -13.45
CA SER A 122 10.40 -17.96 -13.21
C SER A 122 8.99 -18.45 -12.90
N LEU A 123 8.05 -17.52 -12.64
CA LEU A 123 6.64 -17.85 -12.48
C LEU A 123 6.02 -18.23 -13.84
N THR A 124 5.97 -19.54 -14.12
CA THR A 124 5.37 -20.08 -15.35
C THR A 124 3.97 -20.64 -15.15
N ASN A 125 3.59 -20.95 -13.91
CA ASN A 125 2.24 -21.41 -13.55
C ASN A 125 1.60 -20.39 -12.62
N ILE A 126 0.43 -19.89 -13.01
CA ILE A 126 -0.29 -18.86 -12.26
C ILE A 126 -0.77 -19.34 -10.87
N ASP A 127 -1.00 -20.65 -10.70
CA ASP A 127 -1.43 -21.20 -9.41
C ASP A 127 -0.32 -21.08 -8.33
N ASP A 128 0.95 -20.98 -8.75
CA ASP A 128 2.10 -20.77 -7.85
C ASP A 128 2.24 -19.32 -7.38
N ALA A 129 1.49 -18.40 -7.98
CA ALA A 129 1.58 -16.97 -7.69
C ALA A 129 1.12 -16.64 -6.26
N ARG A 130 2.02 -16.03 -5.49
CA ARG A 130 1.75 -15.58 -4.12
C ARG A 130 1.34 -14.10 -4.08
N MET A 131 0.05 -13.83 -4.25
CA MET A 131 -0.51 -12.46 -4.26
C MET A 131 -1.08 -12.01 -2.89
N GLY A 132 -0.75 -12.72 -1.80
CA GLY A 132 -1.28 -12.47 -0.46
C GLY A 132 -2.25 -13.54 0.03
N THR A 133 -2.51 -13.56 1.33
CA THR A 133 -3.34 -14.59 1.97
C THR A 133 -4.70 -14.02 2.35
N ALA A 134 -5.76 -14.63 1.85
CA ALA A 134 -7.12 -14.34 2.30
C ALA A 134 -7.43 -15.13 3.58
N VAL A 135 -7.84 -14.43 4.64
CA VAL A 135 -8.29 -15.05 5.90
C VAL A 135 -9.79 -14.82 6.04
N LEU A 136 -10.57 -15.90 6.19
CA LEU A 136 -11.97 -15.83 6.61
C LEU A 136 -12.03 -15.51 8.11
N ILE A 137 -12.78 -14.49 8.49
CA ILE A 137 -12.97 -14.12 9.90
C ILE A 137 -14.33 -14.59 10.42
N ASP A 138 -15.33 -14.73 9.53
CA ASP A 138 -16.71 -15.08 9.89
C ASP A 138 -17.14 -16.32 9.08
N HIS A 139 -17.11 -17.48 9.73
CA HIS A 139 -17.44 -18.76 9.13
C HIS A 139 -18.96 -18.97 9.07
N GLU A 140 -19.68 -18.41 10.04
CA GLU A 140 -21.12 -18.49 10.24
C GLU A 140 -21.94 -17.65 9.27
N THR A 141 -21.33 -16.67 8.59
CA THR A 141 -21.97 -15.83 7.57
C THR A 141 -21.51 -16.16 6.15
N CYS A 142 -20.42 -16.92 5.98
CA CYS A 142 -19.94 -17.27 4.65
C CYS A 142 -20.82 -18.33 3.97
N LEU A 143 -21.53 -17.93 2.91
CA LEU A 143 -22.42 -18.80 2.13
C LEU A 143 -21.66 -19.98 1.49
N ASN A 144 -20.39 -19.77 1.13
CA ASN A 144 -19.53 -20.83 0.57
C ASN A 144 -19.12 -21.87 1.64
N TYR A 145 -18.96 -21.45 2.90
CA TYR A 145 -18.67 -22.38 4.01
C TYR A 145 -19.93 -23.15 4.45
N GLN A 146 -21.09 -22.50 4.39
CA GLN A 146 -22.38 -23.11 4.75
C GLN A 146 -22.95 -24.06 3.69
N GLY A 147 -22.27 -24.23 2.54
CA GLY A 147 -22.65 -25.21 1.52
C GLY A 147 -23.84 -24.80 0.63
N TYR A 148 -24.24 -23.52 0.65
CA TYR A 148 -25.36 -23.03 -0.17
C TYR A 148 -24.98 -22.74 -1.63
N VAL A 149 -23.70 -22.80 -1.99
CA VAL A 149 -23.19 -22.63 -3.36
C VAL A 149 -22.35 -23.85 -3.73
N ALA A 150 -22.87 -24.69 -4.62
CA ALA A 150 -22.17 -25.84 -5.14
C ALA A 150 -21.22 -25.43 -6.29
N MET A 151 -19.95 -25.14 -5.96
CA MET A 151 -18.84 -25.34 -6.90
C MET A 151 -17.49 -25.37 -6.15
N SER A 152 -16.91 -26.56 -6.04
CA SER A 152 -15.51 -26.88 -5.70
C SER A 152 -14.71 -25.87 -4.86
N ALA A 153 -15.02 -25.74 -3.57
CA ALA A 153 -14.11 -25.16 -2.60
C ALA A 153 -13.40 -26.28 -1.84
N THR A 154 -12.27 -26.76 -2.36
CA THR A 154 -11.30 -27.44 -1.50
C THR A 154 -10.79 -26.38 -0.53
N VAL A 155 -11.27 -26.39 0.72
CA VAL A 155 -10.80 -25.55 1.81
C VAL A 155 -9.39 -25.99 2.18
N SER A 156 -8.42 -25.66 1.33
CA SER A 156 -7.01 -25.69 1.66
C SER A 156 -6.64 -24.29 2.10
N VAL A 157 -6.08 -24.18 3.31
CA VAL A 157 -5.55 -22.95 3.95
C VAL A 157 -4.28 -22.44 3.24
N HIS A 158 -4.17 -22.75 1.94
CA HIS A 158 -3.14 -22.41 0.97
C HIS A 158 -3.84 -21.98 -0.33
N LEU A 159 -4.89 -21.17 -0.21
CA LEU A 159 -5.56 -20.62 -1.38
C LEU A 159 -4.79 -19.37 -1.81
N SER A 160 -3.87 -19.54 -2.76
CA SER A 160 -3.61 -18.51 -3.77
C SER A 160 -4.98 -18.00 -4.22
N ILE A 161 -5.15 -16.68 -4.21
CA ILE A 161 -6.42 -15.95 -4.29
C ILE A 161 -7.20 -16.31 -5.56
N LYS A 162 -7.84 -17.49 -5.58
CA LYS A 162 -8.75 -17.90 -6.65
C LYS A 162 -10.10 -17.29 -6.28
N GLN A 163 -10.49 -16.27 -7.06
CA GLN A 163 -11.74 -15.50 -6.99
C GLN A 163 -12.83 -16.21 -6.16
N LEU A 164 -13.07 -15.77 -4.92
CA LEU A 164 -14.40 -15.95 -4.34
C LEU A 164 -15.24 -14.75 -4.80
N PRO A 165 -16.38 -14.96 -5.46
CA PRO A 165 -17.25 -13.85 -5.85
C PRO A 165 -17.68 -13.08 -4.60
N SER A 166 -17.62 -11.74 -4.70
CA SER A 166 -17.82 -10.77 -3.62
C SER A 166 -19.10 -10.96 -2.79
N ASN A 167 -20.10 -11.66 -3.32
CA ASN A 167 -21.37 -11.91 -2.64
C ASN A 167 -21.43 -13.22 -1.83
N THR A 168 -20.38 -14.06 -1.84
CA THR A 168 -20.39 -15.39 -1.18
C THR A 168 -19.67 -15.45 0.17
N CYS A 169 -18.85 -14.46 0.50
CA CYS A 169 -18.04 -14.46 1.73
C CYS A 169 -17.67 -13.03 2.18
N ALA A 170 -18.62 -12.10 1.98
CA ALA A 170 -18.37 -10.66 1.85
C ALA A 170 -17.85 -9.95 3.11
N THR A 171 -17.92 -10.52 4.31
CA THR A 171 -17.78 -9.66 5.49
C THR A 171 -16.36 -9.46 5.99
N THR A 172 -15.41 -10.37 5.76
CA THR A 172 -14.05 -10.11 6.26
C THR A 172 -13.00 -11.02 5.63
N VAL A 173 -12.48 -10.58 4.48
CA VAL A 173 -11.13 -10.94 4.05
C VAL A 173 -10.22 -9.81 4.51
N LEU A 174 -9.59 -9.98 5.67
CA LEU A 174 -8.44 -9.16 6.05
C LEU A 174 -7.22 -9.87 5.45
N ALA A 175 -6.56 -9.20 4.49
CA ALA A 175 -5.31 -9.69 3.91
C ALA A 175 -4.19 -9.58 4.95
N ILE A 176 -4.10 -10.57 5.84
CA ILE A 176 -2.98 -10.69 6.79
C ILE A 176 -1.83 -11.35 6.03
N THR A 177 -0.84 -10.56 5.63
CA THR A 177 0.44 -11.06 5.14
C THR A 177 1.23 -11.64 6.31
N LEU A 178 1.15 -12.96 6.51
CA LEU A 178 2.10 -13.66 7.37
C LEU A 178 3.22 -14.26 6.51
N ARG A 179 4.36 -13.57 6.56
CA ARG A 179 5.72 -13.94 6.11
C ARG A 179 6.06 -13.71 4.63
#